data_AF-A0A7L1YK86-F1
#
_entry.id   AF-A0A7L1YK86-F1
#
_cell.length_a   1.000
_cell.length_b   1.000
_cell.length_c   1.000
_cell.angle_alpha   90.00
_cell.angle_beta   90.00
_cell.angle_gamma   90.00
#
_symmetry.space_group_name_H-M   'P 1'
#
loop_
_entity.id
_entity.type
_entity.pdbx_description
1 polymer ?
#
loop_
_entity_poly.entity_id
_entity_poly.type
_entity_poly.pdbx_seq_one_letter_code
_entity_poly.pdbx_strand_id
1 'polypeptide(L)'
;WQTLVGGLLLHISWKLGWVEMNLCSRSEILSWLPASVLFVGIIYAGSRSLSRLPIPVFLTVHNAAEVITCGFQKFVQKEQISHLKVCSVLFLLAAAACLPLCDTQFDPNGYLWALIHLICVGAYKVFHKLWKPGSLSDLDQQYINYVFSVVLLASASHPAGDLFSALDFPFLYFYRFHSSCCASGLLGFFLMLHTVKLKSSTTSGQYAAWSFLAK
;
A
#
# COMPACT_ATOMS: atom_id res chain seq x y z
N TRP A 1 -10.77 1.38 -9.09
CA TRP A 1 -11.89 0.71 -8.38
C TRP A 1 -11.66 0.66 -6.88
N GLN A 2 -10.64 -0.03 -6.36
CA GLN A 2 -10.44 -0.17 -4.90
C GLN A 2 -10.35 1.17 -4.16
N THR A 3 -9.54 2.13 -4.63
CA THR A 3 -9.41 3.46 -4.02
C THR A 3 -10.68 4.30 -4.14
N LEU A 4 -11.40 4.20 -5.26
CA LEU A 4 -12.67 4.88 -5.47
C LEU A 4 -13.75 4.35 -4.51
N VAL A 5 -13.95 3.03 -4.48
CA VAL A 5 -14.93 2.38 -3.60
C VAL A 5 -14.58 2.62 -2.14
N GLY A 6 -13.32 2.40 -1.75
CA GLY A 6 -12.85 2.65 -0.38
C GLY A 6 -12.98 4.12 0.02
N GLY A 7 -12.66 5.06 -0.87
CA GLY A 7 -12.82 6.50 -0.65
C GLY A 7 -14.27 6.92 -0.48
N LEU A 8 -15.18 6.41 -1.31
CA LEU A 8 -16.62 6.67 -1.19
C LEU A 8 -17.19 6.11 0.11
N LEU A 9 -16.87 4.86 0.44
CA LEU A 9 -17.33 4.22 1.68
C LEU A 9 -16.81 4.93 2.92
N LEU A 10 -15.54 5.34 2.91
CA LEU A 10 -14.96 6.12 4.01
C LEU A 10 -15.62 7.49 4.13
N HIS A 11 -15.89 8.17 3.01
CA HIS A 11 -16.59 9.46 3.02
C HIS A 11 -18.02 9.33 3.57
N ILE A 12 -18.76 8.32 3.15
CA ILE A 12 -20.13 8.06 3.62
C ILE A 12 -20.09 7.72 5.11
N SER A 13 -19.17 6.86 5.55
CA SER A 13 -19.03 6.48 6.96
C SER A 13 -18.73 7.68 7.85
N TRP A 14 -17.91 8.61 7.36
CA TRP A 14 -17.66 9.89 8.03
C TRP A 14 -18.92 10.75 8.11
N LYS A 15 -19.66 10.92 7.00
CA LYS A 15 -20.90 11.71 6.98
C LYS A 15 -22.01 11.13 7.86
N LEU A 16 -22.03 9.81 8.04
CA LEU A 16 -22.96 9.12 8.94
C LEU A 16 -22.51 9.14 10.41
N GLY A 17 -21.32 9.68 10.72
CA GLY A 17 -20.76 9.70 12.07
C GLY A 17 -20.29 8.34 12.59
N TRP A 18 -20.12 7.34 11.70
CA TRP A 18 -19.59 6.03 12.08
C TRP A 18 -18.08 6.04 12.31
N VAL A 19 -17.40 7.03 11.76
CA VAL A 19 -15.96 7.21 11.85
C VAL A 19 -15.65 8.68 12.11
N GLU A 20 -14.77 8.93 13.08
CA GLU A 20 -14.29 10.28 13.38
C GLU A 20 -13.13 10.63 12.44
N MET A 21 -13.30 11.73 11.70
CA MET A 21 -12.26 12.33 10.88
C MET A 21 -12.20 13.83 11.17
N ASN A 22 -11.00 14.37 11.30
CA ASN A 22 -10.80 15.77 11.60
C ASN A 22 -10.64 16.55 10.30
N LEU A 23 -11.36 17.67 10.17
CA LEU A 23 -11.19 18.58 9.03
C LEU A 23 -9.74 19.11 9.03
N CYS A 24 -8.91 18.56 8.14
CA CYS A 24 -7.50 18.90 8.07
C CYS A 24 -7.29 20.30 7.50
N SER A 25 -6.29 21.01 8.00
CA SER A 25 -5.86 22.26 7.37
C SER A 25 -5.27 21.99 5.99
N ARG A 26 -5.38 22.97 5.08
CA ARG A 26 -4.74 22.86 3.74
C ARG A 26 -3.24 22.60 3.85
N SER A 27 -2.58 23.16 4.86
CA SER A 27 -1.15 22.95 5.11
C SER A 27 -0.83 21.48 5.44
N GLU A 28 -1.69 20.80 6.21
CA GLU A 28 -1.48 19.39 6.56
C GLU A 28 -1.70 18.50 5.33
N ILE A 29 -2.72 18.79 4.52
CA ILE A 29 -2.99 18.06 3.28
C ILE A 29 -1.82 18.22 2.30
N LEU A 30 -1.36 19.45 2.06
CA LEU A 30 -0.26 19.75 1.14
C LEU A 30 1.03 19.07 1.56
N SER A 31 1.27 19.02 2.86
CA SER A 31 2.49 18.48 3.40
C SER A 31 2.47 16.93 3.41
N TRP A 32 1.27 16.30 3.40
CA TRP A 32 1.06 14.86 3.20
C TRP A 32 1.17 14.39 1.73
N LEU A 33 1.14 15.30 0.75
CA LEU A 33 1.14 14.93 -0.69
C LEU A 33 2.26 13.98 -1.11
N PRO A 34 3.51 14.11 -0.65
CA PRO A 34 4.56 13.17 -1.04
C PRO A 34 4.23 11.73 -0.62
N ALA A 35 3.61 11.53 0.55
CA ALA A 35 3.12 10.22 0.99
C ALA A 35 2.02 9.72 0.07
N SER A 36 1.08 10.58 -0.31
CA SER A 36 0.01 10.20 -1.24
C SER A 36 0.54 9.81 -2.62
N VAL A 37 1.55 10.49 -3.16
CA VAL A 37 2.22 10.10 -4.41
C VAL A 37 2.88 8.73 -4.29
N LEU A 38 3.60 8.48 -3.18
CA LEU A 38 4.17 7.15 -2.91
C LEU A 38 3.08 6.08 -2.81
N PHE A 39 1.95 6.39 -2.16
CA PHE A 39 0.81 5.48 -2.07
C PHE A 39 0.18 5.18 -3.44
N VAL A 40 0.08 6.16 -4.34
CA VAL A 40 -0.31 5.91 -5.74
C VAL A 40 0.68 4.96 -6.42
N GLY A 41 1.98 5.17 -6.22
CA GLY A 41 3.03 4.28 -6.71
C GLY A 41 2.87 2.84 -6.20
N ILE A 42 2.58 2.66 -4.90
CA ILE A 42 2.29 1.35 -4.30
C ILE A 42 1.16 0.66 -5.05
N ILE A 43 0.02 1.34 -5.25
CA ILE A 43 -1.16 0.73 -5.87
C ILE A 43 -0.89 0.43 -7.34
N TYR A 44 -0.33 1.38 -8.09
CA TYR A 44 -0.10 1.23 -9.52
C TYR A 44 0.91 0.14 -9.81
N ALA A 45 2.11 0.24 -9.23
CA ALA A 45 3.16 -0.75 -9.43
C ALA A 45 2.75 -2.13 -8.88
N GLY A 46 2.03 -2.16 -7.75
CA GLY A 46 1.48 -3.39 -7.18
C GLY A 46 0.50 -4.08 -8.14
N SER A 47 -0.41 -3.32 -8.74
CA SER A 47 -1.38 -3.84 -9.71
C SER A 47 -0.69 -4.36 -10.99
N ARG A 48 0.29 -3.61 -11.51
CA ARG A 48 1.06 -4.02 -12.70
C ARG A 48 1.90 -5.27 -12.44
N SER A 49 2.44 -5.42 -11.24
CA SER A 49 3.19 -6.61 -10.83
C SER A 49 2.26 -7.82 -10.65
N LEU A 50 1.16 -7.68 -9.92
CA LEU A 50 0.16 -8.74 -9.69
C LEU A 50 -0.52 -9.23 -10.99
N SER A 51 -0.56 -8.40 -12.03
CA SER A 51 -1.07 -8.82 -13.34
C SER A 51 -0.13 -9.79 -14.09
N ARG A 52 1.13 -9.94 -13.62
CA ARG A 52 2.20 -10.72 -14.28
C ARG A 52 2.80 -11.79 -13.40
N LEU A 53 2.92 -11.52 -12.10
CA LEU A 53 3.54 -12.44 -11.14
C LEU A 53 2.47 -13.17 -10.31
N PRO A 54 2.69 -14.45 -9.97
CA PRO A 54 1.87 -15.14 -8.99
C PRO A 54 1.84 -14.41 -7.65
N ILE A 55 0.70 -14.44 -6.96
CA ILE A 55 0.50 -13.76 -5.67
C ILE A 55 1.62 -14.11 -4.64
N PRO A 56 2.02 -15.38 -4.46
CA PRO A 56 3.09 -15.71 -3.51
C PRO A 56 4.41 -15.03 -3.84
N VAL A 57 4.77 -14.97 -5.13
CA VAL A 57 5.98 -14.30 -5.62
C VAL A 57 5.95 -12.81 -5.31
N PHE A 58 4.83 -12.17 -5.63
CA PHE A 58 4.62 -10.75 -5.32
C PHE A 58 4.74 -10.48 -3.82
N LEU A 59 4.12 -11.31 -2.97
CA LEU A 59 4.15 -11.14 -1.52
C LEU A 59 5.56 -11.31 -0.93
N THR A 60 6.37 -12.22 -1.46
CA THR A 60 7.78 -12.35 -1.04
C THR A 60 8.57 -11.07 -1.32
N VAL A 61 8.43 -10.50 -2.52
CA VAL A 61 9.09 -9.22 -2.87
C VAL A 61 8.51 -8.07 -2.05
N HIS A 62 7.19 -8.01 -1.86
CA HIS A 62 6.54 -7.01 -1.02
C HIS A 62 7.10 -6.99 0.42
N ASN A 63 7.26 -8.16 1.03
CA ASN A 63 7.76 -8.28 2.40
C ASN A 63 9.21 -7.78 2.54
N ALA A 64 10.02 -7.89 1.47
CA ALA A 64 11.37 -7.35 1.45
C ALA A 64 11.44 -5.81 1.51
N ALA A 65 10.32 -5.09 1.34
CA ALA A 65 10.26 -3.63 1.59
C ALA A 65 10.64 -3.25 3.03
N GLU A 66 10.53 -4.19 3.98
CA GLU A 66 10.98 -3.99 5.37
C GLU A 66 12.48 -3.69 5.46
N VAL A 67 13.29 -4.12 4.47
CA VAL A 67 14.73 -3.81 4.38
C VAL A 67 14.98 -2.31 4.38
N ILE A 68 14.17 -1.55 3.62
CA ILE A 68 14.29 -0.09 3.52
C ILE A 68 13.98 0.55 4.88
N THR A 69 12.89 0.12 5.53
CA THR A 69 12.47 0.68 6.82
C THR A 69 13.48 0.34 7.92
N CYS A 70 13.95 -0.91 7.99
CA CYS A 70 14.95 -1.37 8.95
C CYS A 70 16.30 -0.67 8.73
N GLY A 71 16.76 -0.54 7.48
CA GLY A 71 17.96 0.19 7.12
C GLY A 71 17.90 1.66 7.53
N PHE A 72 16.77 2.33 7.26
CA PHE A 72 16.54 3.70 7.70
C PHE A 72 16.61 3.86 9.22
N GLN A 73 15.94 2.98 9.97
CA GLN A 73 15.96 2.98 11.43
C GLN A 73 17.38 2.80 11.99
N LYS A 74 18.13 1.86 11.43
CA LYS A 74 19.47 1.51 11.90
C LYS A 74 20.50 2.59 11.57
N PHE A 75 20.53 3.04 10.31
CA PHE A 75 21.62 3.88 9.81
C PHE A 75 21.32 5.38 9.90
N VAL A 76 20.05 5.79 9.77
CA VAL A 76 19.66 7.20 9.81
C VAL A 76 19.21 7.61 11.20
N GLN A 77 18.26 6.87 11.78
CA GLN A 77 17.75 7.18 13.13
C GLN A 77 18.66 6.68 14.26
N LYS A 78 19.65 5.82 13.94
CA LYS A 78 20.57 5.20 14.90
C LYS A 78 19.84 4.49 16.05
N GLU A 79 18.66 3.95 15.76
CA GLU A 79 17.90 3.16 16.74
C GLU A 79 18.59 1.83 17.02
N GLN A 80 18.52 1.37 18.26
CA GLN A 80 18.99 0.04 18.64
C GLN A 80 18.01 -1.02 18.11
N ILE A 81 18.40 -1.72 17.04
CA ILE A 81 17.60 -2.78 16.44
C ILE A 81 18.09 -4.14 16.93
N SER A 82 17.17 -5.00 17.37
CA SER A 82 17.50 -6.36 17.80
C SER A 82 18.14 -7.17 16.66
N HIS A 83 19.14 -8.00 17.00
CA HIS A 83 19.80 -8.87 16.04
C HIS A 83 18.81 -9.80 15.32
N LEU A 84 17.78 -10.28 16.02
CA LEU A 84 16.71 -11.11 15.44
C LEU A 84 15.95 -10.39 14.32
N LYS A 85 15.62 -9.09 14.50
CA LYS A 85 14.95 -8.30 13.47
C LYS A 85 15.86 -8.10 12.25
N VAL A 86 17.15 -7.87 12.46
CA VAL A 86 18.13 -7.78 11.37
C VAL A 86 18.21 -9.11 10.60
N CYS A 87 18.33 -10.24 11.31
CA CYS A 87 18.35 -11.56 10.67
C CYS A 87 17.09 -11.84 9.86
N SER A 88 15.90 -11.58 10.42
CA SER A 88 14.61 -11.75 9.72
C SER A 88 14.55 -10.93 8.42
N VAL A 89 14.98 -9.66 8.48
CA VAL A 89 15.01 -8.78 7.30
C VAL A 89 16.01 -9.27 6.23
N LEU A 90 17.16 -9.80 6.65
CA LEU A 90 18.13 -10.42 5.72
C LEU A 90 17.57 -11.68 5.07
N PHE A 91 16.80 -12.51 5.79
CA PHE A 91 16.12 -13.66 5.21
C PHE A 91 15.06 -13.24 4.17
N LEU A 92 14.27 -12.20 4.46
CA LEU A 92 13.31 -11.65 3.48
C LEU A 92 14.01 -11.13 2.23
N LEU A 93 15.14 -10.44 2.39
CA LEU A 93 15.95 -9.95 1.26
C LEU A 93 16.51 -11.11 0.43
N ALA A 94 17.08 -12.13 1.09
CA ALA A 94 17.62 -13.30 0.43
C ALA A 94 16.52 -14.06 -0.33
N ALA A 95 15.35 -14.26 0.30
CA ALA A 95 14.20 -14.88 -0.34
C ALA A 95 13.78 -14.12 -1.61
N ALA A 96 13.61 -12.80 -1.51
CA ALA A 96 13.23 -11.97 -2.66
C ALA A 96 14.30 -11.95 -3.78
N ALA A 97 15.60 -12.02 -3.44
CA ALA A 97 16.69 -12.03 -4.40
C ALA A 97 16.89 -13.39 -5.09
N CYS A 98 16.68 -14.50 -4.38
CA CYS A 98 16.79 -15.84 -4.94
C CYS A 98 15.58 -16.20 -5.82
N LEU A 99 14.42 -15.60 -5.56
CA LEU A 99 13.17 -15.97 -6.22
C LEU A 99 13.21 -15.84 -7.76
N PRO A 100 13.70 -14.73 -8.35
CA PRO A 100 13.93 -14.64 -9.81
C PRO A 100 14.76 -15.77 -10.41
N LEU A 101 15.72 -16.32 -9.65
CA LEU A 101 16.62 -17.37 -10.10
C LEU A 101 15.95 -18.76 -10.10
N CYS A 102 14.90 -18.91 -9.31
CA CYS A 102 14.15 -20.16 -9.15
C CYS A 102 12.79 -20.13 -9.87
N ASP A 103 12.37 -18.99 -10.41
CA ASP A 103 11.08 -18.83 -11.08
C ASP A 103 11.12 -19.39 -12.52
N THR A 104 10.38 -20.46 -12.74
CA THR A 104 10.26 -21.09 -14.07
C THR A 104 9.40 -20.26 -15.03
N GLN A 105 8.64 -19.28 -14.53
CA GLN A 105 7.80 -18.36 -15.29
C GLN A 105 8.30 -16.91 -15.15
N PHE A 106 9.61 -16.72 -15.13
CA PHE A 106 10.23 -15.41 -14.94
C PHE A 106 9.70 -14.35 -15.93
N ASP A 107 9.01 -13.33 -15.40
CA ASP A 107 8.58 -12.14 -16.14
C ASP A 107 9.39 -10.91 -15.70
N PRO A 108 10.36 -10.44 -16.51
CA PRO A 108 11.21 -9.31 -16.12
C PRO A 108 10.43 -8.01 -15.88
N ASN A 109 9.32 -7.78 -16.59
CA ASN A 109 8.47 -6.63 -16.37
C ASN A 109 7.71 -6.77 -15.05
N GLY A 110 7.20 -7.96 -14.74
CA GLY A 110 6.55 -8.29 -13.48
C GLY A 110 7.44 -7.99 -12.28
N TYR A 111 8.70 -8.43 -12.34
CA TYR A 111 9.70 -8.19 -11.30
C TYR A 111 10.15 -6.72 -11.23
N LEU A 112 10.28 -6.02 -12.36
CA LEU A 112 10.55 -4.58 -12.37
C LEU A 112 9.44 -3.81 -11.64
N TRP A 113 8.18 -4.10 -11.94
CA TRP A 113 7.05 -3.50 -11.23
C TRP A 113 7.02 -3.90 -9.75
N ALA A 114 7.39 -5.13 -9.40
CA ALA A 114 7.51 -5.58 -8.01
C ALA A 114 8.59 -4.79 -7.25
N LEU A 115 9.73 -4.50 -7.90
CA LEU A 115 10.81 -3.69 -7.33
C LEU A 115 10.38 -2.23 -7.12
N ILE A 116 9.70 -1.63 -8.11
CA ILE A 116 9.14 -0.27 -7.96
C ILE A 116 8.15 -0.25 -6.80
N HIS A 117 7.26 -1.24 -6.72
CA HIS A 117 6.31 -1.38 -5.61
C HIS A 117 7.02 -1.49 -4.26
N LEU A 118 8.04 -2.34 -4.14
CA LEU A 118 8.86 -2.49 -2.94
C LEU A 118 9.46 -1.15 -2.49
N ILE A 119 10.04 -0.40 -3.42
CA ILE A 119 10.63 0.92 -3.14
C ILE A 119 9.56 1.89 -2.65
N CYS A 120 8.40 1.95 -3.32
CA CYS A 120 7.30 2.82 -2.89
C CYS A 120 6.77 2.45 -1.50
N VAL A 121 6.61 1.15 -1.19
CA VAL A 121 6.18 0.68 0.14
C VAL A 121 7.19 1.08 1.21
N GLY A 122 8.47 0.83 0.96
CA GLY A 122 9.55 1.17 1.90
C GLY A 122 9.64 2.68 2.15
N ALA A 123 9.63 3.48 1.07
CA ALA A 123 9.66 4.94 1.14
C ALA A 123 8.42 5.51 1.85
N TYR A 124 7.23 4.96 1.57
CA TYR A 124 5.99 5.38 2.24
C TYR A 124 6.06 5.14 3.74
N LYS A 125 6.54 3.96 4.18
CA LYS A 125 6.73 3.64 5.61
C LYS A 125 7.76 4.56 6.27
N VAL A 126 8.88 4.85 5.60
CA VAL A 126 9.92 5.77 6.09
C VAL A 126 9.36 7.19 6.21
N PHE A 127 8.65 7.67 5.19
CA PHE A 127 8.01 8.99 5.21
C PHE A 127 6.98 9.09 6.33
N HIS A 128 6.12 8.07 6.47
CA HIS A 128 5.13 7.98 7.55
C HIS A 128 5.80 8.07 8.93
N LYS A 129 6.95 7.41 9.13
CA LYS A 129 7.71 7.46 10.38
C LYS A 129 8.41 8.81 10.64
N LEU A 130 8.89 9.46 9.58
CA LEU A 130 9.49 10.80 9.65
C LEU A 130 8.44 11.90 9.90
N TRP A 131 7.20 11.63 9.52
CA TRP A 131 6.09 12.55 9.66
C TRP A 131 5.77 12.81 11.13
N LYS A 132 5.53 14.07 11.50
CA LYS A 132 5.18 14.45 12.87
C LYS A 132 3.84 13.80 13.27
N PRO A 133 3.80 12.94 14.32
CA PRO A 133 2.63 12.11 14.68
C PRO A 133 1.36 12.84 15.18
N GLY A 134 1.23 14.16 15.02
CA GLY A 134 0.20 14.95 15.71
C GLY A 134 -0.82 15.69 14.85
N SER A 135 -0.72 15.65 13.52
CA SER A 135 -1.58 16.48 12.63
C SER A 135 -2.74 15.74 11.97
N LEU A 136 -2.53 14.50 11.54
CA LEU A 136 -3.52 13.73 10.76
C LEU A 136 -3.74 12.37 11.40
N SER A 137 -5.01 12.00 11.63
CA SER A 137 -5.34 10.64 12.04
C SER A 137 -5.04 9.63 10.92
N ASP A 138 -4.92 8.35 11.25
CA ASP A 138 -4.72 7.30 10.24
C ASP A 138 -5.84 7.28 9.18
N LEU A 139 -7.07 7.64 9.58
CA LEU A 139 -8.24 7.73 8.69
C LEU A 139 -8.17 8.98 7.80
N ASP A 140 -7.71 10.11 8.32
CA ASP A 140 -7.49 11.33 7.53
C ASP A 140 -6.43 11.07 6.45
N GLN A 141 -5.31 10.47 6.84
CA GLN A 141 -4.22 10.08 5.91
C GLN A 141 -4.74 9.14 4.81
N GLN A 142 -5.52 8.12 5.19
CA GLN A 142 -6.06 7.16 4.24
C GLN A 142 -7.10 7.78 3.30
N TYR A 143 -7.92 8.71 3.79
CA TYR A 143 -8.88 9.44 2.97
C TYR A 143 -8.17 10.33 1.94
N ILE A 144 -7.17 11.11 2.37
CA ILE A 144 -6.34 11.94 1.48
C ILE A 144 -5.69 11.04 0.42
N ASN A 145 -5.10 9.92 0.83
CA ASN A 145 -4.50 8.94 -0.08
C ASN A 145 -5.50 8.41 -1.13
N TYR A 146 -6.74 8.09 -0.74
CA TYR A 146 -7.77 7.65 -1.68
C TYR A 146 -8.17 8.73 -2.67
N VAL A 147 -8.44 9.96 -2.20
CA VAL A 147 -8.81 11.09 -3.06
C VAL A 147 -7.69 11.38 -4.07
N PHE A 148 -6.45 11.52 -3.60
CA PHE A 148 -5.30 11.76 -4.47
C PHE A 148 -5.04 10.61 -5.44
N SER A 149 -5.23 9.36 -4.99
CA SER A 149 -5.11 8.20 -5.88
C SER A 149 -6.12 8.24 -7.02
N VAL A 150 -7.38 8.56 -6.73
CA VAL A 150 -8.41 8.65 -7.77
C VAL A 150 -8.04 9.74 -8.79
N VAL A 151 -7.65 10.92 -8.32
CA VAL A 151 -7.27 12.04 -9.21
C VAL A 151 -6.04 11.70 -10.05
N LEU A 152 -4.95 11.23 -9.43
CA LEU A 152 -3.69 10.97 -10.12
C LEU A 152 -3.79 9.77 -11.05
N LEU A 153 -4.43 8.67 -10.64
CA LEU A 153 -4.60 7.49 -11.50
C LEU A 153 -5.54 7.78 -12.67
N ALA A 154 -6.63 8.53 -12.46
CA ALA A 154 -7.51 8.93 -13.55
C ALA A 154 -6.76 9.80 -14.56
N SER A 155 -5.99 10.78 -14.08
CA SER A 155 -5.20 11.68 -14.94
C SER A 155 -4.09 10.94 -15.69
N ALA A 156 -3.40 10.01 -15.02
CA ALA A 156 -2.32 9.23 -15.60
C ALA A 156 -2.81 8.10 -16.53
N SER A 157 -4.08 7.69 -16.44
CA SER A 157 -4.62 6.57 -17.23
C SER A 157 -4.55 6.80 -18.73
N HIS A 158 -4.75 8.03 -19.20
CA HIS A 158 -4.65 8.38 -20.61
C HIS A 158 -3.19 8.29 -21.13
N PRO A 159 -2.21 9.02 -20.57
CA PRO A 159 -0.83 8.94 -21.07
C PRO A 159 -0.15 7.59 -20.82
N ALA A 160 -0.56 6.83 -19.79
CA ALA A 160 -0.05 5.48 -19.55
C ALA A 160 -0.61 4.43 -20.53
N GLY A 161 -1.59 4.80 -21.37
CA GLY A 161 -2.28 3.89 -22.29
C GLY A 161 -3.29 2.96 -21.60
N ASP A 162 -3.45 3.06 -20.28
CA ASP A 162 -4.35 2.22 -19.50
C ASP A 162 -5.83 2.52 -19.83
N LEU A 163 -6.17 3.77 -20.15
CA LEU A 163 -7.53 4.16 -20.54
C LEU A 163 -7.98 3.45 -21.82
N PHE A 164 -7.15 3.48 -22.86
CA PHE A 164 -7.45 2.81 -24.13
C PHE A 164 -7.44 1.29 -23.96
N SER A 165 -6.45 0.76 -23.24
CA SER A 165 -6.38 -0.67 -22.91
C SER A 165 -7.63 -1.16 -22.17
N ALA A 166 -8.22 -0.33 -21.30
CA ALA A 166 -9.45 -0.67 -20.60
C ALA A 166 -10.66 -0.72 -21.53
N LEU A 167 -10.76 0.16 -22.53
CA LEU A 167 -11.83 0.15 -23.53
C LEU A 167 -11.79 -1.11 -24.42
N ASP A 168 -10.58 -1.60 -24.70
CA ASP A 168 -10.37 -2.83 -25.47
C ASP A 168 -10.53 -4.12 -24.62
N PHE A 169 -10.74 -3.99 -23.31
CA PHE A 169 -10.83 -5.15 -22.42
C PHE A 169 -12.15 -5.91 -22.63
N PRO A 170 -12.12 -7.20 -23.05
CA PRO A 170 -13.30 -7.92 -23.50
C PRO A 170 -14.34 -8.14 -22.40
N PHE A 171 -13.92 -8.14 -21.14
CA PHE A 171 -14.82 -8.34 -20.00
C PHE A 171 -15.28 -7.03 -19.35
N LEU A 172 -14.95 -5.86 -19.92
CA LEU A 172 -15.28 -4.56 -19.32
C LEU A 172 -16.78 -4.46 -19.03
N TYR A 173 -17.63 -4.82 -19.99
CA TYR A 173 -19.09 -4.70 -19.87
C TYR A 173 -19.77 -5.84 -19.09
N PHE A 174 -19.01 -6.80 -18.58
CA PHE A 174 -19.59 -7.91 -17.83
C PHE A 174 -19.88 -7.48 -16.40
N TYR A 175 -21.13 -7.67 -15.95
CA TYR A 175 -21.51 -7.38 -14.55
C TYR A 175 -20.63 -8.11 -13.54
N ARG A 176 -20.17 -9.33 -13.88
CA ARG A 176 -19.26 -10.13 -13.05
C ARG A 176 -17.96 -9.38 -12.78
N PHE A 177 -17.37 -8.77 -13.82
CA PHE A 177 -16.14 -7.98 -13.69
C PHE A 177 -16.32 -6.81 -12.74
N HIS A 178 -17.35 -5.98 -12.97
CA HIS A 178 -17.65 -4.84 -12.09
C HIS A 178 -17.98 -5.27 -10.65
N SER A 179 -18.73 -6.35 -10.48
CA SER A 179 -19.07 -6.89 -9.16
C SER A 179 -17.84 -7.39 -8.40
N SER A 180 -16.89 -8.04 -9.08
CA SER A 180 -15.61 -8.46 -8.49
C SER A 180 -14.75 -7.25 -8.10
N CYS A 181 -14.68 -6.24 -8.96
CA CYS A 181 -13.97 -5.00 -8.63
C CYS A 181 -14.59 -4.30 -7.41
N CYS A 182 -15.93 -4.22 -7.35
CA CYS A 182 -16.66 -3.67 -6.21
C CYS A 182 -16.41 -4.48 -4.92
N ALA A 183 -16.53 -5.81 -5.00
CA ALA A 183 -16.24 -6.71 -3.88
C ALA A 183 -14.81 -6.54 -3.36
N SER A 184 -13.82 -6.42 -4.26
CA SER A 184 -12.43 -6.14 -3.85
C SER A 184 -12.27 -4.80 -3.13
N GLY A 185 -13.02 -3.77 -3.55
CA GLY A 185 -13.04 -2.47 -2.89
C GLY A 185 -13.70 -2.52 -1.50
N LEU A 186 -14.80 -3.25 -1.37
CA LEU A 186 -15.49 -3.49 -0.09
C LEU A 186 -14.58 -4.24 0.90
N LEU A 187 -13.95 -5.33 0.45
CA LEU A 187 -13.01 -6.09 1.27
C LEU A 187 -11.79 -5.24 1.68
N GLY A 188 -11.26 -4.44 0.76
CA GLY A 188 -10.18 -3.49 1.04
C GLY A 188 -10.57 -2.44 2.09
N PHE A 189 -11.80 -1.94 2.04
CA PHE A 189 -12.33 -1.00 3.02
C PHE A 189 -12.47 -1.63 4.41
N PHE A 190 -13.05 -2.83 4.51
CA PHE A 190 -13.17 -3.53 5.79
C PHE A 190 -11.81 -3.89 6.38
N LEU A 191 -10.88 -4.35 5.55
CA LEU A 191 -9.50 -4.61 5.97
C LEU A 191 -8.85 -3.34 6.54
N MET A 192 -8.99 -2.21 5.85
CA MET A 192 -8.46 -0.92 6.29
C MET A 192 -9.03 -0.51 7.66
N LEU A 193 -10.35 -0.54 7.84
CA LEU A 193 -10.98 -0.21 9.12
C LEU A 193 -10.51 -1.12 10.24
N HIS A 194 -10.41 -2.43 9.97
CA HIS A 194 -9.93 -3.40 10.94
C HIS A 194 -8.46 -3.15 11.30
N THR A 195 -7.61 -2.83 10.33
CA THR A 195 -6.20 -2.48 10.58
C THR A 195 -6.06 -1.24 11.46
N VAL A 196 -6.83 -0.18 11.19
CA VAL A 196 -6.83 1.04 12.02
C VAL A 196 -7.29 0.72 13.44
N LYS A 197 -8.40 -0.03 13.56
CA LYS A 197 -8.93 -0.44 14.87
C LYS A 197 -7.92 -1.27 15.65
N LEU A 198 -7.30 -2.27 15.02
CA LEU A 198 -6.27 -3.11 15.63
C LEU A 198 -5.07 -2.27 16.12
N LYS A 199 -4.60 -1.32 15.31
CA LYS A 199 -3.51 -0.41 15.68
C LYS A 199 -3.86 0.48 16.88
N SER A 200 -5.13 0.88 17.02
CA SER A 200 -5.60 1.71 18.14
C SER A 200 -5.89 0.93 19.43
N SER A 201 -6.32 -0.33 19.34
CA SER A 201 -6.80 -1.13 20.48
C SER A 201 -5.74 -2.03 21.10
N THR A 202 -4.63 -2.28 20.41
CA THR A 202 -3.64 -3.26 20.85
C THR A 202 -2.41 -2.55 21.44
N THR A 203 -1.96 -2.98 22.62
CA THR A 203 -0.68 -2.53 23.21
C THR A 203 0.44 -2.75 22.19
N SER A 204 1.35 -1.80 22.01
CA SER A 204 2.41 -1.82 20.98
C SER A 204 3.11 -3.18 20.80
N GLY A 205 3.33 -3.93 21.90
CA GLY A 205 3.91 -5.28 21.89
C GLY A 205 3.03 -6.39 21.29
N GLN A 206 1.71 -6.38 21.54
CA GLN A 206 0.79 -7.37 20.96
C GLN A 206 0.57 -7.13 19.46
N TYR A 207 0.52 -5.87 19.02
CA TYR A 207 0.40 -5.51 17.60
C TYR A 207 1.68 -5.93 16.85
N ALA A 208 2.85 -5.68 17.44
CA ALA A 208 4.12 -6.15 16.90
C ALA A 208 4.19 -7.68 16.80
N ALA A 209 3.67 -8.41 17.80
CA ALA A 209 3.63 -9.87 17.77
C ALA A 209 2.68 -10.42 16.69
N TRP A 210 1.48 -9.86 16.54
CA TRP A 210 0.56 -10.23 15.46
C TRP A 210 1.11 -9.87 14.08
N SER A 211 1.72 -8.69 13.93
CA SER A 211 2.38 -8.29 12.68
C SER A 211 3.61 -9.13 12.37
N PHE A 212 4.28 -9.71 13.37
CA PHE A 212 5.39 -10.64 13.17
C PHE A 212 4.89 -12.03 12.76
N LEU A 213 3.84 -12.55 13.41
CA LEU A 213 3.23 -13.84 13.08
C LEU A 213 2.55 -13.86 11.70
N ALA A 214 2.06 -12.72 11.24
CA ALA A 214 1.43 -12.60 9.93
C ALA A 214 2.43 -12.44 8.76
N LYS A 215 3.74 -12.35 9.04
CA LYS A 215 4.82 -12.23 8.05
C LYS A 215 5.56 -13.55 7.89
#